data_AF-A0A2N1UT52-F1
#
_entry.id   AF-A0A2N1UT52-F1
#
_cell.length_a   1.000
_cell.length_b   1.000
_cell.length_c   1.000
_cell.angle_alpha   90.00
_cell.angle_beta   90.00
_cell.angle_gamma   90.00
#
_symmetry.space_group_name_H-M   'P 1'
#
loop_
_entity.id
_entity.type
_entity.pdbx_description
1 polymer ?
#
loop_
_entity_poly.entity_id
_entity_poly.type
_entity_poly.pdbx_seq_one_letter_code
_entity_poly.pdbx_strand_id
1 'polypeptide(L)'
;MLQQLDALSKLSGTRDMQRHQRAQDQLVEGMKLLQRAHDEGFTQPLRLQQACSLLIEAIKQRRGDIRPYLGLAYIFMLLEDHAQAQKYVRQALTLEPDNPLVRSFQARIAEDHQRIAARRQTLRHSPGPSAASIAAADQGLDYDALYETAQSEIRKLLRELMLAGLSAPVSNARGIAALEQRQAAQQAGHQAILAQLKIVDEDIDTADLVRLLKPVEAHLRRSQQVIELSKQLQSLAARLREDIELAAQICEEARGTQDPADLEVLEENLEALLDNADGYAQSIEELQQQHQQLADIETLYAQLQEQIESYQDALEEAQARLER
;
A
#
# COMPACT_ATOMS: atom_id res chain seq x y z
N MET A 1 -32.60 41.04 -7.98
CA MET A 1 -31.13 40.96 -8.15
C MET A 1 -30.38 41.34 -6.86
N LEU A 2 -30.53 42.55 -6.29
CA LEU A 2 -29.83 42.94 -5.03
C LEU A 2 -30.15 42.05 -3.81
N GLN A 3 -31.41 41.63 -3.64
CA GLN A 3 -31.79 40.71 -2.55
C GLN A 3 -31.19 39.30 -2.69
N GLN A 4 -30.95 38.83 -3.93
CA GLN A 4 -30.32 37.53 -4.19
C GLN A 4 -28.80 37.59 -3.90
N LEU A 5 -28.14 38.72 -4.15
CA LEU A 5 -26.74 38.94 -3.81
C LEU A 5 -26.50 39.00 -2.29
N ASP A 6 -27.40 39.63 -1.54
CA ASP A 6 -27.31 39.66 -0.06
C ASP A 6 -27.52 38.25 0.55
N ALA A 7 -28.46 37.46 0.01
CA ALA A 7 -28.65 36.07 0.43
C ALA A 7 -27.43 35.18 0.13
N LEU A 8 -26.79 35.35 -1.04
CA LEU A 8 -25.57 34.62 -1.40
C LEU A 8 -24.38 35.03 -0.53
N SER A 9 -24.24 36.32 -0.18
CA SER A 9 -23.21 36.81 0.74
C SER A 9 -23.33 36.19 2.13
N LYS A 10 -24.57 36.16 2.68
CA LYS A 10 -24.86 35.52 3.97
C LYS A 10 -24.59 34.01 3.96
N LEU A 11 -24.96 33.31 2.87
CA LEU A 11 -24.68 31.88 2.70
C LEU A 11 -23.18 31.58 2.55
N SER A 12 -22.42 32.47 1.91
CA SER A 12 -20.96 32.34 1.82
C SER A 12 -20.33 32.48 3.21
N GLY A 13 -20.73 33.50 3.98
CA GLY A 13 -20.20 33.73 5.32
C GLY A 13 -20.43 32.57 6.29
N THR A 14 -21.61 31.94 6.26
CA THR A 14 -21.89 30.78 7.13
C THR A 14 -21.07 29.55 6.73
N ARG A 15 -20.87 29.30 5.44
CA ARG A 15 -20.04 28.19 4.95
C ARG A 15 -18.57 28.39 5.30
N ASP A 16 -18.07 29.61 5.16
CA ASP A 16 -16.69 29.91 5.52
C ASP A 16 -16.47 29.76 7.02
N MET A 17 -17.40 30.24 7.86
CA MET A 17 -17.34 30.04 9.31
C MET A 17 -17.36 28.54 9.69
N GLN A 18 -18.21 27.74 9.05
CA GLN A 18 -18.25 26.28 9.26
C GLN A 18 -16.94 25.60 8.86
N ARG A 19 -16.32 26.00 7.74
CA ARG A 19 -15.01 25.48 7.32
C ARG A 19 -13.91 25.84 8.32
N HIS A 20 -13.92 27.07 8.83
CA HIS A 20 -12.96 27.52 9.85
C HIS A 20 -13.11 26.72 11.14
N GLN A 21 -14.34 26.50 11.61
CA GLN A 21 -14.59 25.69 12.80
C GLN A 21 -14.11 24.24 12.61
N ARG A 22 -14.47 23.61 11.48
CA ARG A 22 -14.03 22.23 11.18
C ARG A 22 -12.51 22.11 11.10
N ALA A 23 -11.83 23.06 10.46
CA ALA A 23 -10.37 23.08 10.41
C ALA A 23 -9.76 23.17 11.82
N GLN A 24 -10.34 24.00 12.68
CA GLN A 24 -9.89 24.19 14.05
C GLN A 24 -10.11 22.92 14.90
N ASP A 25 -11.27 22.27 14.77
CA ASP A 25 -11.58 21.03 15.49
C ASP A 25 -10.61 19.90 15.08
N GLN A 26 -10.37 19.75 13.77
CA GLN A 26 -9.42 18.77 13.22
C GLN A 26 -7.99 19.04 13.68
N LEU A 27 -7.55 20.30 13.69
CA LEU A 27 -6.24 20.70 14.20
C LEU A 27 -6.10 20.32 15.68
N VAL A 28 -7.07 20.69 16.53
CA VAL A 28 -7.03 20.42 17.96
C VAL A 28 -6.98 18.93 18.24
N GLU A 29 -7.81 18.14 17.57
CA GLU A 29 -7.84 16.69 17.78
C GLU A 29 -6.57 16.01 17.24
N GLY A 30 -6.05 16.45 16.10
CA GLY A 30 -4.76 16.00 15.58
C GLY A 30 -3.60 16.28 16.55
N MET A 31 -3.57 17.48 17.14
CA MET A 31 -2.56 17.84 18.14
C MET A 31 -2.69 17.05 19.44
N LYS A 32 -3.91 16.72 19.89
CA LYS A 32 -4.11 15.84 21.05
C LYS A 32 -3.59 14.43 20.79
N LEU A 33 -3.84 13.87 19.61
CA LEU A 33 -3.32 12.55 19.25
C LEU A 33 -1.79 12.54 19.19
N LEU A 34 -1.19 13.61 18.66
CA LEU A 34 0.26 13.79 18.64
C LEU A 34 0.83 13.91 20.07
N GLN A 35 0.20 14.70 20.95
CA GLN A 35 0.61 14.81 22.35
C GLN A 35 0.53 13.46 23.06
N ARG A 36 -0.58 12.73 22.89
CA ARG A 36 -0.74 11.39 23.47
C ARG A 36 0.29 10.40 22.93
N ALA A 37 0.63 10.48 21.64
CA ALA A 37 1.69 9.66 21.07
C ALA A 37 3.05 10.00 21.71
N HIS A 38 3.32 11.28 21.99
CA HIS A 38 4.52 11.70 22.70
C HIS A 38 4.56 11.20 24.15
N ASP A 39 3.46 11.34 24.89
CA ASP A 39 3.34 10.88 26.28
C ASP A 39 3.55 9.36 26.40
N GLU A 40 3.20 8.60 25.35
CA GLU A 40 3.39 7.15 25.25
C GLU A 40 4.72 6.73 24.62
N GLY A 41 5.66 7.66 24.43
CA GLY A 41 6.97 7.40 23.86
C GLY A 41 6.92 6.91 22.40
N PHE A 42 5.89 7.31 21.64
CA PHE A 42 5.68 6.95 20.24
C PHE A 42 5.57 5.44 19.96
N THR A 43 5.17 4.66 20.96
CA THR A 43 5.05 3.20 20.86
C THR A 43 3.90 2.72 19.95
N GLN A 44 2.91 3.58 19.65
CA GLN A 44 1.72 3.24 18.85
C GLN A 44 1.70 4.01 17.51
N PRO A 45 2.16 3.40 16.39
CA PRO A 45 2.21 4.06 15.08
C PRO A 45 0.85 4.56 14.57
N LEU A 46 -0.24 3.88 14.95
CA LEU A 46 -1.60 4.22 14.55
C LEU A 46 -1.99 5.64 14.97
N ARG A 47 -1.51 6.11 16.13
CA ARG A 47 -1.85 7.45 16.64
C ARG A 47 -1.20 8.55 15.82
N LEU A 48 0.05 8.35 15.42
CA LEU A 48 0.75 9.28 14.52
C LEU A 48 0.05 9.33 13.16
N GLN A 49 -0.38 8.19 12.63
CA GLN A 49 -1.14 8.14 11.38
C GLN A 49 -2.47 8.91 11.49
N GLN A 50 -3.23 8.69 12.56
CA GLN A 50 -4.49 9.41 12.80
C GLN A 50 -4.27 10.92 12.97
N ALA A 51 -3.22 11.31 13.70
CA ALA A 51 -2.82 12.71 13.82
C ALA A 51 -2.51 13.31 12.45
N CYS A 52 -1.71 12.64 11.62
CA CYS A 52 -1.43 13.08 10.24
C CYS A 52 -2.70 13.27 9.43
N SER A 53 -3.62 12.30 9.44
CA SER A 53 -4.89 12.40 8.72
C SER A 53 -5.70 13.63 9.14
N LEU A 54 -5.84 13.88 10.44
CA LEU A 54 -6.57 15.04 10.95
C LEU A 54 -5.90 16.37 10.57
N LEU A 55 -4.56 16.45 10.65
CA LEU A 55 -3.82 17.64 10.24
C LEU A 55 -3.94 17.91 8.74
N ILE A 56 -3.93 16.87 7.89
CA ILE A 56 -4.16 16.99 6.45
C ILE A 56 -5.57 17.49 6.16
N GLU A 57 -6.58 16.97 6.85
CA GLU A 57 -7.95 17.46 6.70
C GLU A 57 -8.07 18.93 7.13
N ALA A 58 -7.40 19.34 8.21
CA ALA A 58 -7.36 20.74 8.64
C ALA A 58 -6.78 21.66 7.55
N ILE A 59 -5.72 21.22 6.85
CA ILE A 59 -5.14 21.94 5.71
C ILE A 59 -6.14 22.07 4.56
N LYS A 60 -6.86 20.98 4.24
CA LYS A 60 -7.87 20.99 3.16
C LYS A 60 -8.97 22.01 3.44
N GLN A 61 -9.40 22.13 4.70
CA GLN A 61 -10.43 23.08 5.11
C GLN A 61 -9.91 24.53 5.14
N ARG A 62 -8.65 24.75 5.54
CA ARG A 62 -8.05 26.10 5.65
C ARG A 62 -6.57 26.12 5.29
N ARG A 63 -6.26 26.32 4.01
CA ARG A 63 -4.88 26.29 3.49
C ARG A 63 -3.96 27.40 4.02
N GLY A 64 -4.52 28.51 4.50
CA GLY A 64 -3.77 29.66 5.00
C GLY A 64 -3.34 29.56 6.47
N ASP A 65 -3.69 28.48 7.17
CA ASP A 65 -3.26 28.26 8.55
C ASP A 65 -1.95 27.47 8.58
N ILE A 66 -0.89 28.03 9.16
CA ILE A 66 0.43 27.38 9.22
C ILE A 66 0.52 26.23 10.23
N ARG A 67 -0.37 26.19 11.23
CA ARG A 67 -0.25 25.27 12.39
C ARG A 67 -0.30 23.79 11.99
N PRO A 68 -1.21 23.34 11.11
CA PRO A 68 -1.21 21.95 10.65
C PRO A 68 0.06 21.56 9.86
N TYR A 69 0.63 22.48 9.08
CA TYR A 69 1.88 22.22 8.36
C TYR A 69 3.05 22.01 9.32
N LEU A 70 3.14 22.82 10.38
CA LEU A 70 4.15 22.64 11.42
C LEU A 70 3.96 21.35 12.21
N GLY A 71 2.71 20.96 12.51
CA GLY A 71 2.40 19.67 13.12
C GLY A 71 2.86 18.49 12.26
N LEU A 72 2.60 18.52 10.95
CA LEU A 72 3.09 17.50 10.02
C LEU A 72 4.62 17.51 9.91
N ALA A 73 5.24 18.69 9.81
CA ALA A 73 6.69 18.80 9.78
C ALA A 73 7.34 18.16 11.02
N TYR A 74 6.76 18.39 12.20
CA TYR A 74 7.24 17.79 13.45
C TYR A 74 7.13 16.27 13.43
N ILE A 75 5.98 15.73 12.99
CA ILE A 75 5.80 14.28 12.86
C ILE A 75 6.84 13.68 11.90
N PHE A 76 7.07 14.30 10.74
CA PHE A 76 8.07 13.80 9.79
C PHE A 76 9.51 13.93 10.31
N MET A 77 9.82 14.93 11.13
CA MET A 77 11.11 15.01 11.82
C MET A 77 11.29 13.87 12.83
N LEU A 78 10.25 13.51 13.59
CA LEU A 78 10.28 12.36 14.50
C LEU A 78 10.49 11.04 13.77
N LEU A 79 9.96 10.92 12.55
CA LEU A 79 10.17 9.78 11.66
C LEU A 79 11.50 9.83 10.88
N GLU A 80 12.34 10.83 11.16
CA GLU A 80 13.60 11.11 10.46
C GLU A 80 13.44 11.27 8.92
N ASP A 81 12.23 11.59 8.44
CA ASP A 81 11.93 11.95 7.05
C ASP A 81 12.04 13.48 6.86
N HIS A 82 13.28 13.95 6.95
CA HIS A 82 13.61 15.37 6.83
C HIS A 82 13.19 15.97 5.47
N ALA A 83 13.11 15.14 4.41
CA ALA A 83 12.70 15.59 3.09
C ALA A 83 11.22 15.99 3.06
N GLN A 84 10.33 15.16 3.64
CA GLN A 84 8.92 15.51 3.77
C GLN A 84 8.73 16.65 4.77
N ALA A 85 9.41 16.62 5.92
CA ALA A 85 9.36 17.72 6.89
C ALA A 85 9.68 19.07 6.24
N GLN A 86 10.74 19.13 5.42
CA GLN A 86 11.14 20.33 4.70
C GLN A 86 10.09 20.81 3.68
N LYS A 87 9.30 19.92 3.08
CA LYS A 87 8.19 20.33 2.20
C LYS A 87 7.13 21.09 2.99
N TYR A 88 6.72 20.58 4.15
CA TYR A 88 5.70 21.23 4.98
C TYR A 88 6.22 22.55 5.59
N VAL A 89 7.48 22.60 6.04
CA VAL A 89 8.09 23.86 6.52
C VAL A 89 8.17 24.91 5.41
N ARG A 90 8.49 24.53 4.17
CA ARG A 90 8.48 25.47 3.03
C ARG A 90 7.10 26.05 2.78
N GLN A 91 6.05 25.24 2.85
CA GLN A 91 4.67 25.74 2.72
C GLN A 91 4.32 26.73 3.85
N ALA A 92 4.70 26.42 5.09
CA ALA A 92 4.51 27.34 6.21
C ALA A 92 5.29 28.66 6.05
N LEU A 93 6.53 28.62 5.52
CA LEU A 93 7.32 29.82 5.22
C LEU A 93 6.69 30.68 4.13
N THR A 94 6.05 30.07 3.12
CA THR A 94 5.35 30.83 2.07
C THR A 94 4.15 31.61 2.64
N LEU A 95 3.48 31.05 3.66
CA LEU A 95 2.33 31.68 4.30
C LEU A 95 2.74 32.76 5.32
N GLU A 96 3.74 32.48 6.16
CA GLU A 96 4.25 33.42 7.17
C GLU A 96 5.81 33.45 7.18
N PRO A 97 6.45 34.26 6.32
CA PRO A 97 7.91 34.28 6.16
C PRO A 97 8.71 34.72 7.41
N ASP A 98 8.08 35.55 8.25
CA ASP A 98 8.68 36.13 9.45
C ASP A 98 8.32 35.37 10.73
N ASN A 99 7.62 34.24 10.63
CA ASN A 99 7.26 33.46 11.79
C ASN A 99 8.49 32.77 12.42
N PRO A 100 8.84 33.07 13.69
CA PRO A 100 10.06 32.55 14.32
C PRO A 100 10.04 31.04 14.51
N LEU A 101 8.86 30.45 14.72
CA LEU A 101 8.71 29.00 14.89
C LEU A 101 8.97 28.25 13.57
N VAL A 102 8.51 28.80 12.45
CA VAL A 102 8.77 28.19 11.14
C VAL A 102 10.28 28.21 10.83
N ARG A 103 10.97 29.31 11.16
CA ARG A 103 12.43 29.43 11.00
C ARG A 103 13.20 28.47 11.89
N SER A 104 12.75 28.22 13.12
CA SER A 104 13.42 27.26 14.02
C SER A 104 13.32 25.82 13.48
N PHE A 105 12.17 25.44 12.91
CA PHE A 105 12.01 24.16 12.22
C PHE A 105 12.94 24.05 11.01
N GLN A 106 13.03 25.10 10.18
CA GLN A 106 13.94 25.13 9.04
C GLN A 106 15.40 24.97 9.45
N ALA A 107 15.83 25.69 10.49
CA ALA A 107 17.18 25.63 11.03
C ALA A 107 17.49 24.22 11.56
N ARG A 108 16.55 23.61 12.30
CA ARG A 108 16.74 22.26 12.84
C ARG A 108 16.87 21.20 11.75
N ILE A 109 16.04 21.26 10.71
CA ILE A 109 16.13 20.34 9.57
C ILE A 109 17.49 20.51 8.85
N ALA A 110 17.98 21.74 8.71
CA ALA A 110 19.28 22.00 8.10
C ALA A 110 20.45 21.46 8.95
N GLU A 111 20.37 21.63 10.28
CA GLU A 111 21.33 21.06 11.23
C GLU A 111 21.36 19.52 11.14
N ASP A 112 20.19 18.88 11.16
CA ASP A 112 20.10 17.41 11.06
C ASP A 112 20.63 16.91 9.71
N HIS A 113 20.37 17.61 8.60
CA HIS A 113 20.97 17.31 7.30
C HIS A 113 22.50 17.40 7.32
N GLN A 114 23.07 18.42 7.96
CA GLN A 114 24.53 18.57 8.10
C GLN A 114 25.11 17.44 8.96
N ARG A 115 24.45 17.08 10.07
CA ARG A 115 24.87 15.96 10.92
C ARG A 115 24.86 14.63 10.15
N ILE A 116 23.81 14.36 9.38
CA ILE A 116 23.72 13.17 8.54
C ILE A 116 24.80 13.17 7.45
N ALA A 117 25.06 14.32 6.82
CA ALA A 117 26.09 14.45 5.79
C ALA A 117 27.50 14.23 6.37
N ALA A 118 27.81 14.82 7.53
CA ALA A 118 29.07 14.61 8.23
C ALA A 118 29.26 13.14 8.62
N ARG A 119 28.23 12.49 9.17
CA ARG A 119 28.26 11.06 9.50
C ARG A 119 28.45 10.18 8.25
N ARG A 120 27.89 10.57 7.11
CA ARG A 120 28.14 9.88 5.83
C ARG A 120 29.57 10.04 5.33
N GLN A 121 30.18 11.20 5.55
CA GLN A 121 31.57 11.44 5.16
C GLN A 121 32.53 10.61 6.01
N THR A 122 32.29 10.49 7.32
CA THR A 122 33.08 9.59 8.18
C THR A 122 32.90 8.12 7.77
N LEU A 123 31.68 7.70 7.44
CA LEU A 123 31.39 6.34 6.98
C LEU A 123 31.98 6.02 5.59
N ARG A 124 32.02 6.98 4.65
CA ARG A 124 32.61 6.77 3.31
C ARG A 124 34.12 6.55 3.32
N HIS A 125 34.80 7.00 4.36
CA HIS A 125 36.23 6.73 4.56
C HIS A 125 36.48 5.45 5.36
N SER A 126 35.43 4.77 5.80
CA SER A 126 35.49 3.39 6.28
C SER A 126 35.18 2.46 5.09
N PRO A 127 36.16 1.70 4.55
CA PRO A 127 35.87 0.73 3.51
C PRO A 127 34.84 -0.26 4.06
N GLY A 128 33.63 -0.25 3.49
CA GLY A 128 32.54 -1.11 3.93
C GLY A 128 32.98 -2.58 3.93
N PRO A 129 32.63 -3.37 4.97
CA PRO A 129 33.07 -4.74 5.05
C PRO A 129 32.43 -5.53 3.90
N SER A 130 33.25 -5.87 2.91
CA SER A 130 32.91 -6.91 1.94
C SER A 130 32.72 -8.21 2.72
N ALA A 131 31.82 -9.10 2.28
CA ALA A 131 31.75 -10.46 2.83
C ALA A 131 33.11 -11.19 2.80
N ALA A 132 34.04 -10.75 1.94
CA ALA A 132 35.43 -11.20 1.91
C ALA A 132 36.34 -10.57 2.99
N SER A 133 35.99 -9.42 3.57
CA SER A 133 36.77 -8.79 4.65
C SER A 133 36.35 -9.26 6.05
N ILE A 134 35.15 -9.82 6.21
CA ILE A 134 34.72 -10.44 7.48
C ILE A 134 35.52 -11.71 7.77
N ALA A 135 35.92 -12.46 6.73
CA ALA A 135 36.74 -13.66 6.87
C ALA A 135 38.24 -13.37 7.10
N ALA A 136 38.69 -12.11 6.94
CA ALA A 136 40.11 -11.73 7.06
C ALA A 136 40.40 -10.84 8.29
N ALA A 137 39.39 -10.46 9.06
CA ALA A 137 39.52 -9.52 10.17
C ALA A 137 39.46 -10.24 11.53
N ASP A 138 40.46 -11.06 11.82
CA ASP A 138 40.77 -11.56 13.18
C ASP A 138 41.50 -10.49 14.03
N GLN A 139 41.41 -9.22 13.61
CA GLN A 139 42.07 -8.08 14.24
C GLN A 139 41.07 -6.94 14.43
N GLY A 140 40.35 -6.97 15.56
CA GLY A 140 39.62 -5.83 16.12
C GLY A 140 38.39 -5.40 15.34
N LEU A 141 37.35 -6.23 15.30
CA LEU A 141 36.03 -5.78 14.88
C LEU A 141 35.51 -4.72 15.87
N ASP A 142 35.16 -3.55 15.35
CA ASP A 142 34.47 -2.49 16.10
C ASP A 142 32.97 -2.84 16.17
N TYR A 143 32.58 -3.58 17.21
CA TYR A 143 31.21 -4.03 17.42
C TYR A 143 30.22 -2.85 17.57
N ASP A 144 30.65 -1.73 18.13
CA ASP A 144 29.82 -0.52 18.26
C ASP A 144 29.46 0.05 16.87
N ALA A 145 30.46 0.15 15.98
CA ALA A 145 30.23 0.61 14.60
C ALA A 145 29.31 -0.35 13.82
N LEU A 146 29.44 -1.66 14.04
CA LEU A 146 28.55 -2.66 13.44
C LEU A 146 27.12 -2.52 13.97
N TYR A 147 26.94 -2.31 15.28
CA TYR A 147 25.63 -2.08 15.90
C TYR A 147 24.94 -0.83 15.31
N GLU A 148 25.67 0.29 15.22
CA GLU A 148 25.15 1.53 14.63
C GLU A 148 24.76 1.35 13.16
N THR A 149 25.56 0.60 12.42
CA THR A 149 25.30 0.29 11.01
C THR A 149 24.03 -0.53 10.87
N ALA A 150 23.90 -1.63 11.62
CA ALA A 150 22.69 -2.47 11.63
C ALA A 150 21.45 -1.65 12.01
N GLN A 151 21.55 -0.79 13.02
CA GLN A 151 20.46 0.09 13.42
C GLN A 151 20.03 1.04 12.29
N SER A 152 21.00 1.65 11.59
CA SER A 152 20.73 2.54 10.45
C SER A 152 20.08 1.79 9.29
N GLU A 153 20.50 0.55 9.02
CA GLU A 153 19.90 -0.29 7.98
C GLU A 153 18.46 -0.69 8.32
N ILE A 154 18.19 -1.05 9.57
CA ILE A 154 16.82 -1.34 10.05
C ILE A 154 15.92 -0.12 9.85
N ARG A 155 16.36 1.08 10.26
CA ARG A 155 15.56 2.31 10.10
C ARG A 155 15.34 2.66 8.63
N LYS A 156 16.35 2.47 7.79
CA LYS A 156 16.23 2.67 6.34
C LYS A 156 15.19 1.72 5.75
N LEU A 157 15.27 0.42 6.08
CA LEU A 157 14.33 -0.58 5.61
C LEU A 157 12.90 -0.26 6.07
N LEU A 158 12.71 0.07 7.36
CA LEU A 158 11.41 0.50 7.89
C LEU A 158 10.85 1.70 7.13
N ARG A 159 11.66 2.72 6.86
CA ARG A 159 11.24 3.90 6.10
C ARG A 159 10.82 3.55 4.68
N GLU A 160 11.59 2.70 4.00
CA GLU A 160 11.26 2.20 2.66
C GLU A 160 9.92 1.44 2.67
N LEU A 161 9.68 0.60 3.67
CA LEU A 161 8.41 -0.12 3.84
C LEU A 161 7.24 0.83 4.08
N MET A 162 7.39 1.82 4.97
CA MET A 162 6.32 2.78 5.26
C MET A 162 5.98 3.64 4.05
N LEU A 163 6.98 4.11 3.31
CA LEU A 163 6.77 4.93 2.11
C LEU A 163 6.12 4.13 0.99
N ALA A 164 6.50 2.86 0.85
CA ALA A 164 6.06 2.04 -0.25
C ALA A 164 4.67 1.41 0.01
N GLY A 165 4.23 1.32 1.27
CA GLY A 165 2.91 0.83 1.67
C GLY A 165 2.66 -0.65 1.35
N LEU A 166 1.51 -1.16 1.77
CA LEU A 166 1.01 -2.46 1.28
C LEU A 166 0.37 -2.24 -0.09
N SER A 167 0.86 -2.96 -1.09
CA SER A 167 0.24 -3.01 -2.41
C SER A 167 -1.07 -3.78 -2.35
N ALA A 168 -2.06 -3.37 -3.15
CA ALA A 168 -3.26 -4.16 -3.37
C ALA A 168 -2.93 -5.42 -4.20
N PRO A 169 -3.70 -6.50 -4.05
CA PRO A 169 -3.58 -7.67 -4.91
C PRO A 169 -3.83 -7.33 -6.38
N VAL A 170 -3.20 -8.06 -7.29
CA VAL A 170 -3.29 -7.84 -8.74
C VAL A 170 -3.47 -9.17 -9.46
N SER A 171 -4.31 -9.20 -10.50
CA SER A 171 -4.61 -10.43 -11.27
C SER A 171 -3.65 -10.66 -12.44
N ASN A 172 -2.88 -9.65 -12.84
CA ASN A 172 -2.02 -9.71 -14.03
C ASN A 172 -0.60 -10.20 -13.69
N ALA A 173 -0.03 -11.05 -14.57
CA ALA A 173 1.27 -11.69 -14.38
C ALA A 173 2.42 -10.68 -14.14
N ARG A 174 2.40 -9.55 -14.86
CA ARG A 174 3.41 -8.50 -14.74
C ARG A 174 3.37 -7.83 -13.37
N GLY A 175 2.18 -7.56 -12.85
CA GLY A 175 1.97 -7.02 -11.52
C GLY A 175 2.46 -7.97 -10.44
N ILE A 176 2.15 -9.27 -10.57
CA ILE A 176 2.62 -10.31 -9.64
C ILE A 176 4.16 -10.36 -9.63
N ALA A 177 4.79 -10.42 -10.80
CA ALA A 177 6.25 -10.44 -10.89
C ALA A 177 6.89 -9.19 -10.26
N ALA A 178 6.27 -8.01 -10.38
CA ALA A 178 6.73 -6.79 -9.73
C ALA A 178 6.60 -6.85 -8.20
N LEU A 179 5.51 -7.44 -7.68
CA LEU A 179 5.33 -7.67 -6.24
C LEU A 179 6.38 -8.65 -5.71
N GLU A 180 6.61 -9.76 -6.40
CA GLU A 180 7.61 -10.78 -6.03
C GLU A 180 9.02 -10.20 -6.05
N GLN A 181 9.39 -9.44 -7.09
CA GLN A 181 10.69 -8.78 -7.15
C GLN A 181 10.91 -7.82 -5.98
N ARG A 182 9.89 -7.01 -5.66
CA ARG A 182 9.94 -6.08 -4.53
C ARG A 182 10.06 -6.81 -3.20
N GLN A 183 9.29 -7.89 -3.00
CA GLN A 183 9.37 -8.70 -1.79
C GLN A 183 10.74 -9.37 -1.65
N ALA A 184 11.28 -9.94 -2.73
CA ALA A 184 12.61 -10.56 -2.73
C ALA A 184 13.70 -9.56 -2.33
N ALA A 185 13.64 -8.33 -2.83
CA ALA A 185 14.57 -7.26 -2.43
C ALA A 185 14.46 -6.91 -0.94
N GLN A 186 13.23 -6.81 -0.41
CA GLN A 186 12.98 -6.54 1.01
C GLN A 186 13.46 -7.70 1.90
N GLN A 187 13.22 -8.93 1.48
CA GLN A 187 13.64 -10.14 2.19
C GLN A 187 15.16 -10.29 2.19
N ALA A 188 15.84 -9.98 1.09
CA ALA A 188 17.29 -9.95 1.02
C ALA A 188 17.87 -8.90 1.99
N GLY A 189 17.30 -7.69 2.03
CA GLY A 189 17.69 -6.67 3.01
C GLY A 189 17.49 -7.12 4.45
N HIS A 190 16.36 -7.74 4.76
CA HIS A 190 16.09 -8.32 6.08
C HIS A 190 17.10 -9.42 6.47
N GLN A 191 17.41 -10.34 5.54
CA GLN A 191 18.39 -11.41 5.78
C GLN A 191 19.81 -10.86 6.00
N ALA A 192 20.20 -9.82 5.28
CA ALA A 192 21.49 -9.16 5.48
C ALA A 192 21.61 -8.56 6.88
N ILE A 193 20.56 -7.87 7.35
CA ILE A 193 20.51 -7.32 8.71
C ILE A 193 20.58 -8.44 9.75
N LEU A 194 19.82 -9.54 9.59
CA LEU A 194 19.90 -10.67 10.52
C LEU A 194 21.29 -11.30 10.59
N ALA A 195 21.96 -11.43 9.45
CA ALA A 195 23.34 -11.91 9.40
C ALA A 195 24.30 -10.97 10.14
N GLN A 196 24.11 -9.65 10.00
CA GLN A 196 24.91 -8.66 10.72
C GLN A 196 24.62 -8.68 12.22
N LEU A 197 23.35 -8.76 12.62
CA LEU A 197 22.96 -8.86 14.03
C LEU A 197 23.58 -10.08 14.69
N LYS A 198 23.64 -11.23 14.00
CA LYS A 198 24.29 -12.42 14.53
C LYS A 198 25.77 -12.21 14.88
N ILE A 199 26.48 -11.37 14.13
CA ILE A 199 27.89 -11.01 14.41
C ILE A 199 27.95 -10.06 15.61
N VAL A 200 27.07 -9.07 15.67
CA VAL A 200 27.02 -8.08 16.76
C VAL A 200 26.64 -8.73 18.09
N ASP A 201 25.75 -9.73 18.07
CA ASP A 201 25.26 -10.47 19.24
C ASP A 201 26.35 -11.28 19.97
N GLU A 202 27.54 -11.43 19.37
CA GLU A 202 28.68 -12.06 20.03
C GLU A 202 29.24 -11.23 21.19
N ASP A 203 29.11 -9.89 21.13
CA ASP A 203 29.69 -8.96 22.12
C ASP A 203 28.69 -7.93 22.67
N ILE A 204 27.66 -7.58 21.90
CA ILE A 204 26.66 -6.56 22.27
C ILE A 204 25.26 -7.17 22.24
N ASP A 205 24.45 -6.93 23.28
CA ASP A 205 23.05 -7.34 23.31
C ASP A 205 22.24 -6.69 22.17
N THR A 206 21.71 -7.50 21.26
CA THR A 206 20.95 -7.04 20.10
C THR A 206 19.43 -7.01 20.30
N ALA A 207 18.91 -7.29 21.51
CA ALA A 207 17.48 -7.44 21.77
C ALA A 207 16.63 -6.23 21.31
N ASP A 208 17.14 -5.01 21.46
CA ASP A 208 16.44 -3.80 21.00
C ASP A 208 16.41 -3.68 19.46
N LEU A 209 17.48 -4.07 18.76
CA LEU A 209 17.51 -4.11 17.29
C LEU A 209 16.57 -5.19 16.74
N VAL A 210 16.53 -6.36 17.38
CA VAL A 210 15.57 -7.42 17.06
C VAL A 210 14.13 -6.93 17.28
N ARG A 211 13.86 -6.16 18.34
CA ARG A 211 12.54 -5.55 18.56
C ARG A 211 12.19 -4.56 17.45
N LEU A 212 13.14 -3.77 16.96
CA LEU A 212 12.95 -2.85 15.84
C LEU A 212 12.68 -3.56 14.50
N LEU A 213 13.11 -4.81 14.33
CA LEU A 213 12.84 -5.61 13.13
C LEU A 213 11.43 -6.21 13.07
N LYS A 214 10.73 -6.38 14.19
CA LYS A 214 9.38 -7.00 14.20
C LYS A 214 8.37 -6.40 13.21
N PRO A 215 8.30 -5.07 13.00
CA PRO A 215 7.41 -4.49 11.99
C PRO A 215 7.82 -4.86 10.55
N VAL A 216 9.13 -5.02 10.27
CA VAL A 216 9.63 -5.50 8.97
C VAL A 216 9.13 -6.91 8.71
N GLU A 217 9.27 -7.82 9.68
CA GLU A 217 8.80 -9.20 9.57
C GLU A 217 7.28 -9.26 9.33
N ALA A 218 6.52 -8.46 10.08
CA ALA A 218 5.08 -8.36 9.92
C ALA A 218 4.69 -7.85 8.52
N HIS A 219 5.41 -6.87 7.99
CA HIS A 219 5.21 -6.37 6.63
C HIS A 219 5.53 -7.46 5.59
N LEU A 220 6.67 -8.14 5.70
CA LEU A 220 7.07 -9.21 4.77
C LEU A 220 6.03 -10.33 4.71
N ARG A 221 5.47 -10.73 5.85
CA ARG A 221 4.38 -11.73 5.92
C ARG A 221 3.13 -11.24 5.20
N ARG A 222 2.71 -10.00 5.41
CA ARG A 222 1.55 -9.41 4.72
C ARG A 222 1.79 -9.30 3.21
N SER A 223 3.01 -8.92 2.79
CA SER A 223 3.37 -8.89 1.38
C SER A 223 3.31 -10.29 0.74
N GLN A 224 3.73 -11.34 1.45
CA GLN A 224 3.56 -12.72 0.97
C GLN A 224 2.08 -13.05 0.77
N GLN A 225 1.23 -12.73 1.74
CA GLN A 225 -0.21 -12.98 1.65
C GLN A 225 -0.83 -12.28 0.43
N VAL A 226 -0.43 -11.03 0.15
CA VAL A 226 -0.88 -10.30 -1.04
C VAL A 226 -0.44 -10.99 -2.34
N ILE A 227 0.78 -11.55 -2.39
CA ILE A 227 1.29 -12.27 -3.56
C ILE A 227 0.51 -13.58 -3.77
N GLU A 228 0.27 -14.36 -2.72
CA GLU A 228 -0.53 -15.60 -2.83
C GLU A 228 -1.94 -15.31 -3.30
N LEU A 229 -2.59 -14.29 -2.74
CA LEU A 229 -3.91 -13.85 -3.17
C LEU A 229 -3.91 -13.37 -4.63
N SER A 230 -2.86 -12.64 -5.04
CA SER A 230 -2.70 -12.21 -6.44
C SER A 230 -2.58 -13.40 -7.40
N LYS A 231 -1.88 -14.47 -7.00
CA LYS A 231 -1.79 -15.72 -7.76
C LYS A 231 -3.13 -16.45 -7.85
N GLN A 232 -3.90 -16.47 -6.76
CA GLN A 232 -5.27 -17.01 -6.76
C GLN A 232 -6.14 -16.24 -7.75
N LEU A 233 -6.12 -14.90 -7.71
CA LEU A 233 -6.84 -14.06 -8.66
C LEU A 233 -6.41 -14.30 -10.11
N GLN A 234 -5.11 -14.46 -10.36
CA GLN A 234 -4.60 -14.78 -11.69
C GLN A 234 -5.12 -16.13 -12.20
N SER A 235 -5.12 -17.16 -11.36
CA SER A 235 -5.62 -18.49 -11.72
C SER A 235 -7.14 -18.48 -11.97
N LEU A 236 -7.90 -17.74 -11.17
CA LEU A 236 -9.34 -17.57 -11.36
C LEU A 236 -9.63 -16.83 -12.66
N ALA A 237 -8.91 -15.74 -12.93
CA ALA A 237 -9.03 -14.99 -14.18
C ALA A 237 -8.64 -15.82 -15.41
N ALA A 238 -7.66 -16.72 -15.30
CA ALA A 238 -7.25 -17.60 -16.39
C ALA A 238 -8.34 -18.62 -16.71
N ARG A 239 -8.88 -19.30 -15.68
CA ARG A 239 -9.98 -20.26 -15.82
C ARG A 239 -11.26 -19.63 -16.38
N LEU A 240 -11.63 -18.45 -15.88
CA LEU A 240 -12.77 -17.69 -16.44
C LEU A 240 -12.60 -17.40 -17.93
N ARG A 241 -11.40 -17.01 -18.38
CA ARG A 241 -11.16 -16.75 -19.81
C ARG A 241 -11.22 -18.02 -20.64
N GLU A 242 -10.69 -19.13 -20.14
CA GLU A 242 -10.77 -20.43 -20.80
C GLU A 242 -12.23 -20.87 -20.98
N ASP A 243 -13.06 -20.75 -19.94
CA ASP A 243 -14.47 -21.11 -20.02
C ASP A 243 -15.29 -20.13 -20.89
N ILE A 244 -14.93 -18.84 -20.92
CA ILE A 244 -15.54 -17.87 -21.86
C ILE A 244 -15.24 -18.27 -23.31
N GLU A 245 -13.98 -18.60 -23.61
CA GLU A 245 -13.58 -19.03 -24.95
C GLU A 245 -14.24 -20.36 -25.34
N LEU A 246 -14.34 -21.30 -24.40
CA LEU A 246 -15.02 -22.59 -24.59
C LEU A 246 -16.52 -22.40 -24.84
N ALA A 247 -17.21 -21.62 -24.01
CA ALA A 247 -18.64 -21.33 -24.19
C ALA A 247 -18.93 -20.68 -25.55
N ALA A 248 -18.07 -19.74 -25.99
CA ALA A 248 -18.19 -19.13 -27.31
C ALA A 248 -18.00 -20.14 -28.45
N GLN A 249 -17.05 -21.07 -28.34
CA GLN A 249 -16.83 -22.12 -29.34
C GLN A 249 -18.03 -23.07 -29.43
N ILE A 250 -18.52 -23.56 -28.28
CA ILE A 250 -19.62 -24.51 -28.24
C ILE A 250 -20.93 -23.86 -28.69
N CYS A 251 -21.13 -22.57 -28.41
CA CYS A 251 -22.26 -21.79 -28.93
C CYS A 251 -22.28 -21.78 -30.48
N GLU A 252 -21.13 -21.61 -31.12
CA GLU A 252 -21.04 -21.69 -32.59
C GLU A 252 -21.28 -23.12 -33.12
N GLU A 253 -20.80 -24.14 -32.41
CA GLU A 253 -21.09 -25.55 -32.75
C GLU A 253 -22.59 -25.87 -32.65
N ALA A 254 -23.27 -25.40 -31.60
CA ALA A 254 -24.71 -25.57 -31.43
C ALA A 254 -25.49 -24.90 -32.56
N ARG A 255 -25.11 -23.69 -32.97
CA ARG A 255 -25.73 -23.01 -34.13
C ARG A 255 -25.56 -23.82 -35.42
N GLY A 256 -24.43 -24.49 -35.58
CA GLY A 256 -24.07 -25.26 -36.78
C GLY A 256 -24.56 -26.72 -36.80
N THR A 257 -25.00 -27.29 -35.68
CA THR A 257 -25.28 -28.73 -35.62
C THR A 257 -26.46 -29.17 -36.50
N GLN A 258 -26.30 -30.31 -37.14
CA GLN A 258 -27.33 -30.95 -37.97
C GLN A 258 -27.68 -32.36 -37.49
N ASP A 259 -26.94 -32.89 -36.51
CA ASP A 259 -27.13 -34.24 -35.98
C ASP A 259 -27.85 -34.15 -34.62
N PRO A 260 -29.05 -34.75 -34.47
CA PRO A 260 -29.74 -34.82 -33.18
C PRO A 260 -28.92 -35.49 -32.07
N ALA A 261 -27.97 -36.37 -32.40
CA ALA A 261 -27.12 -37.01 -31.39
C ALA A 261 -26.15 -36.03 -30.73
N ASP A 262 -25.77 -34.95 -31.41
CA ASP A 262 -24.86 -33.94 -30.85
C ASP A 262 -25.55 -33.08 -29.78
N LEU A 263 -26.89 -33.02 -29.76
CA LEU A 263 -27.65 -32.23 -28.78
C LEU A 263 -27.41 -32.71 -27.34
N GLU A 264 -27.33 -34.02 -27.11
CA GLU A 264 -27.06 -34.59 -25.78
C GLU A 264 -25.68 -34.15 -25.27
N VAL A 265 -24.67 -34.19 -26.15
CA VAL A 265 -23.29 -33.75 -25.80
C VAL A 265 -23.24 -32.25 -25.50
N LEU A 266 -23.99 -31.44 -26.27
CA LEU A 266 -24.10 -30.01 -26.02
C LEU A 266 -24.80 -29.73 -24.69
N GLU A 267 -25.88 -30.45 -24.36
CA GLU A 267 -26.53 -30.32 -23.05
C GLU A 267 -25.59 -30.64 -21.89
N GLU A 268 -24.81 -31.73 -21.99
CA GLU A 268 -23.79 -32.09 -20.99
C GLU A 268 -22.73 -31.00 -20.83
N ASN A 269 -22.28 -30.41 -21.94
CA ASN A 269 -21.31 -29.30 -21.91
C ASN A 269 -21.87 -28.05 -21.24
N LEU A 270 -23.15 -27.72 -21.49
CA LEU A 270 -23.84 -26.62 -20.84
C LEU A 270 -23.95 -26.84 -19.33
N GLU A 271 -24.31 -28.06 -18.90
CA GLU A 271 -24.37 -28.43 -17.48
C GLU A 271 -23.00 -28.24 -16.80
N ALA A 272 -21.92 -28.69 -17.44
CA ALA A 272 -20.56 -28.50 -16.93
C ALA A 272 -20.16 -27.02 -16.81
N LEU A 273 -20.55 -26.17 -17.77
CA LEU A 273 -20.30 -24.72 -17.70
C LEU A 273 -21.08 -24.04 -16.57
N LEU A 274 -22.33 -24.47 -16.33
CA LEU A 274 -23.15 -23.96 -15.23
C LEU A 274 -22.57 -24.36 -13.86
N ASP A 275 -22.12 -25.61 -13.70
CA ASP A 275 -21.44 -26.08 -12.49
C ASP A 275 -20.15 -25.27 -12.22
N ASN A 276 -19.37 -24.99 -13.26
CA ASN A 276 -18.18 -24.15 -13.15
C ASN A 276 -18.55 -22.70 -12.74
N ALA A 277 -19.60 -22.13 -13.33
CA ALA A 277 -20.07 -20.79 -13.00
C ALA A 277 -20.47 -20.66 -11.53
N ASP A 278 -21.16 -21.65 -10.97
CA ASP A 278 -21.48 -21.72 -9.55
C ASP A 278 -20.21 -21.78 -8.68
N GLY A 279 -19.22 -22.57 -9.09
CA GLY A 279 -17.91 -22.62 -8.41
C GLY A 279 -17.17 -21.28 -8.44
N TYR A 280 -17.27 -20.53 -9.55
CA TYR A 280 -16.71 -19.18 -9.64
C TYR A 280 -17.44 -18.17 -8.77
N ALA A 281 -18.78 -18.22 -8.74
CA ALA A 281 -19.59 -17.35 -7.87
C ALA A 281 -19.17 -17.51 -6.40
N GLN A 282 -19.07 -18.75 -5.92
CA GLN A 282 -18.60 -19.06 -4.56
C GLN A 282 -17.18 -18.52 -4.31
N SER A 283 -16.26 -18.75 -5.25
CA SER A 283 -14.88 -18.25 -5.14
C SER A 283 -14.82 -16.72 -5.08
N ILE A 284 -15.64 -16.03 -5.87
CA ILE A 284 -15.74 -14.57 -5.88
C ILE A 284 -16.29 -14.06 -4.55
N GLU A 285 -17.35 -14.67 -4.02
CA GLU A 285 -17.92 -14.31 -2.72
C GLU A 285 -16.90 -14.48 -1.58
N GLU A 286 -16.17 -15.60 -1.55
CA GLU A 286 -15.10 -15.85 -0.58
C GLU A 286 -14.01 -14.76 -0.63
N LEU A 287 -13.62 -14.34 -1.83
CA LEU A 287 -12.63 -13.28 -2.04
C LEU A 287 -13.18 -11.88 -1.66
N GLN A 288 -14.47 -11.61 -1.90
CA GLN A 288 -15.12 -10.35 -1.51
C GLN A 288 -15.23 -10.22 0.02
N GLN A 289 -15.48 -11.32 0.74
CA GLN A 289 -15.47 -11.34 2.20
C GLN A 289 -14.12 -10.92 2.80
N GLN A 290 -13.03 -11.07 2.05
CA GLN A 290 -11.70 -10.58 2.42
C GLN A 290 -11.48 -9.08 2.11
N HIS A 291 -12.54 -8.33 1.81
CA HIS A 291 -12.56 -6.89 1.50
C HIS A 291 -11.69 -6.48 0.31
N GLN A 292 -11.62 -7.33 -0.72
CA GLN A 292 -10.80 -7.08 -1.90
C GLN A 292 -11.60 -6.38 -3.01
N GLN A 293 -10.91 -5.59 -3.82
CA GLN A 293 -11.48 -5.03 -5.05
C GLN A 293 -11.35 -6.06 -6.17
N LEU A 294 -12.46 -6.59 -6.66
CA LEU A 294 -12.50 -7.67 -7.64
C LEU A 294 -13.08 -7.25 -9.01
N ALA A 295 -13.10 -5.95 -9.32
CA ALA A 295 -13.76 -5.41 -10.51
C ALA A 295 -13.37 -6.12 -11.83
N ASP A 296 -12.09 -6.46 -11.99
CA ASP A 296 -11.61 -7.19 -13.18
C ASP A 296 -12.18 -8.61 -13.28
N ILE A 297 -12.33 -9.30 -12.14
CA ILE A 297 -12.88 -10.67 -12.06
C ILE A 297 -14.39 -10.64 -12.25
N GLU A 298 -15.08 -9.69 -11.61
CA GLU A 298 -16.52 -9.50 -11.76
C GLU A 298 -16.90 -9.22 -13.21
N THR A 299 -16.07 -8.45 -13.93
CA THR A 299 -16.26 -8.18 -15.37
C THR A 299 -16.12 -9.46 -16.20
N LEU A 300 -15.12 -10.30 -15.92
CA LEU A 300 -14.95 -11.59 -16.61
C LEU A 300 -16.10 -12.55 -16.29
N TYR A 301 -16.54 -12.60 -15.04
CA TYR A 301 -17.65 -13.46 -14.64
C TYR A 301 -18.97 -13.04 -15.33
N ALA A 302 -19.24 -11.74 -15.41
CA ALA A 302 -20.39 -11.23 -16.16
C ALA A 302 -20.33 -11.59 -17.65
N GLN A 303 -19.13 -11.56 -18.27
CA GLN A 303 -18.94 -12.02 -19.65
C GLN A 303 -19.21 -13.51 -19.81
N LEU A 304 -18.78 -14.34 -18.86
CA LEU A 304 -19.08 -15.77 -18.88
C LEU A 304 -20.59 -16.01 -18.82
N GLN A 305 -21.31 -15.31 -17.94
CA GLN A 305 -22.76 -15.42 -17.85
C GLN A 305 -23.44 -15.07 -19.17
N GLU A 306 -23.03 -13.97 -19.83
CA GLU A 306 -23.55 -13.57 -21.15
C GLU A 306 -23.28 -14.63 -22.24
N GLN A 307 -22.11 -15.29 -22.21
CA GLN A 307 -21.81 -16.37 -23.15
C GLN A 307 -22.64 -17.64 -22.88
N ILE A 308 -22.86 -17.98 -21.61
CA ILE A 308 -23.71 -19.13 -21.22
C ILE A 308 -25.16 -18.88 -21.66
N GLU A 309 -25.71 -17.68 -21.44
CA GLU A 309 -27.04 -17.29 -21.91
C GLU A 309 -27.14 -17.41 -23.44
N SER A 310 -26.14 -16.87 -24.15
CA SER A 310 -26.08 -16.97 -25.62
C SER A 310 -26.01 -18.42 -26.12
N TYR A 311 -25.35 -19.30 -25.36
CA TYR A 311 -25.25 -20.72 -25.66
C TYR A 311 -26.59 -21.44 -25.43
N GLN A 312 -27.29 -21.14 -24.34
CA GLN A 312 -28.64 -21.67 -24.07
C GLN A 312 -29.60 -21.33 -25.21
N ASP A 313 -29.65 -20.07 -25.63
CA ASP A 313 -30.48 -19.62 -26.75
C ASP A 313 -30.15 -20.38 -28.05
N ALA A 314 -28.87 -20.59 -28.33
CA ALA A 314 -28.41 -21.32 -29.52
C ALA A 314 -28.80 -22.81 -29.49
N LEU A 315 -28.75 -23.43 -28.31
CA LEU A 315 -29.11 -24.83 -28.12
C LEU A 315 -30.62 -25.03 -28.28
N GLU A 316 -31.44 -24.14 -27.70
CA GLU A 316 -32.90 -24.15 -27.87
C GLU A 316 -33.30 -23.98 -29.35
N GLU A 317 -32.63 -23.07 -30.09
CA GLU A 317 -32.87 -22.89 -31.52
C GLU A 317 -32.50 -24.15 -32.32
N ALA A 318 -31.37 -24.79 -31.99
CA ALA A 318 -30.92 -26.02 -32.64
C ALA A 318 -31.90 -27.18 -32.42
N GLN A 319 -32.37 -27.37 -31.18
CA GLN A 319 -33.41 -28.34 -30.83
C GLN A 319 -34.67 -28.10 -31.66
N ALA A 320 -35.21 -26.88 -31.64
CA ALA A 320 -36.42 -26.52 -32.38
C ALA A 320 -36.28 -26.67 -33.90
N ARG A 321 -35.07 -26.53 -34.45
CA ARG A 321 -34.76 -26.74 -35.86
C ARG A 321 -34.76 -28.23 -36.24
N LEU A 322 -34.21 -29.09 -35.37
CA LEU A 322 -34.08 -30.53 -35.62
C LEU A 322 -35.37 -31.32 -35.38
N GLU A 323 -36.32 -30.76 -34.62
CA GLU A 323 -37.66 -31.32 -34.44
C GLU A 323 -38.60 -31.15 -35.66
N ARG A 324 -38.26 -30.28 -36.62
CA ARG A 324 -39.09 -29.95 -37.80
C ARG A 324 -38.80 -30.87 -38.99
#